data_AF-A0A5Y8R2P4-F1
#
_entry.id   AF-A0A5Y8R2P4-F1
#
_cell.length_a   1.000
_cell.length_b   1.000
_cell.length_c   1.000
_cell.angle_alpha   90.00
_cell.angle_beta   90.00
_cell.angle_gamma   90.00
#
_symmetry.space_group_name_H-M   'P 1'
#
loop_
_entity.id
_entity.type
_entity.pdbx_description
1 polymer ?
#
loop_
_entity_poly.entity_id
_entity_poly.type
_entity_poly.pdbx_seq_one_letter_code
_entity_poly.pdbx_strand_id
1 'polypeptide(L)'
;MIAYHSDYLAVVKIVPFSERRSCFCHFLRSNEIAIEKINGKNHIRKEDLEKAYLIYKSKPHRKNFFNEEKLIERAFEDVLKFLRS
;
A
#
# COMPACT_ATOMS: atom_id res chain seq x y z
N MET A 1 -1.63 30.32 -3.34
CA MET A 1 -0.61 29.25 -3.19
C MET A 1 -1.33 27.93 -3.24
N ILE A 2 -1.19 27.16 -4.32
CA ILE A 2 -1.88 25.87 -4.45
C ILE A 2 -0.84 24.77 -4.27
N ALA A 3 -0.99 24.00 -3.19
CA ALA A 3 -0.04 22.97 -2.75
C ALA A 3 -0.12 21.75 -3.67
N TYR A 4 0.79 21.62 -4.65
CA TYR A 4 0.71 20.56 -5.69
C TYR A 4 2.00 19.73 -5.84
N HIS A 5 2.64 19.38 -4.72
CA HIS A 5 3.73 18.38 -4.75
C HIS A 5 3.63 17.29 -3.67
N SER A 6 2.54 17.22 -2.88
CA SER A 6 2.48 16.35 -1.69
C SER A 6 1.52 15.16 -1.76
N ASP A 7 0.89 14.88 -2.90
CA ASP A 7 -0.09 13.78 -2.98
C ASP A 7 0.57 12.40 -3.13
N TYR A 8 1.84 12.36 -3.51
CA TYR A 8 2.60 11.13 -3.69
C TYR A 8 3.36 10.73 -2.43
N LEU A 9 3.03 9.56 -1.91
CA LEU A 9 3.61 8.98 -0.72
C LEU A 9 4.59 7.89 -1.09
N ALA A 10 5.81 7.97 -0.57
CA ALA A 10 6.81 6.92 -0.78
C ALA A 10 6.38 5.63 -0.07
N VAL A 11 6.21 4.54 -0.81
CA VAL A 11 5.76 3.24 -0.29
C VAL A 11 6.68 2.72 0.82
N VAL A 12 7.98 3.02 0.75
CA VAL A 12 8.96 2.67 1.79
C VAL A 12 8.75 3.38 3.13
N LYS A 13 8.09 4.55 3.14
CA LYS A 13 7.71 5.24 4.37
C LYS A 13 6.42 4.66 4.97
N ILE A 14 5.55 4.12 4.14
CA ILE A 14 4.28 3.53 4.56
C ILE A 14 4.51 2.09 5.06
N VAL A 15 5.21 1.28 4.28
CA VAL A 15 5.52 -0.12 4.59
C VAL A 15 7.05 -0.27 4.62
N PRO A 16 7.69 -0.35 5.80
CA PRO A 16 9.15 -0.32 5.88
C PRO A 16 9.81 -1.65 5.47
N PHE A 17 9.17 -2.78 5.80
CA PHE A 17 9.73 -4.12 5.56
C PHE A 17 9.66 -4.52 4.08
N SER A 18 10.77 -5.03 3.53
CA SER A 18 10.90 -5.36 2.10
C SER A 18 9.92 -6.43 1.63
N GLU A 19 9.75 -7.51 2.40
CA GLU A 19 8.83 -8.62 2.05
C GLU A 19 7.38 -8.14 2.00
N ARG A 20 6.95 -7.36 3.01
CA ARG A 20 5.62 -6.74 3.05
C ARG A 20 5.42 -5.75 1.91
N ARG A 21 6.45 -4.96 1.57
CA ARG A 21 6.41 -4.05 0.43
C ARG A 21 6.23 -4.76 -0.89
N SER A 22 6.94 -5.86 -1.12
CA SER A 22 6.79 -6.64 -2.33
C SER A 22 5.37 -7.18 -2.45
N CYS A 23 4.83 -7.76 -1.37
CA CYS A 23 3.44 -8.24 -1.33
C CYS A 23 2.43 -7.10 -1.54
N PHE A 24 2.66 -5.95 -0.91
CA PHE A 24 1.82 -4.76 -1.06
C PHE A 24 1.85 -4.22 -2.49
N CYS A 25 3.02 -4.07 -3.10
CA CYS A 25 3.15 -3.63 -4.48
C CYS A 25 2.50 -4.63 -5.47
N HIS A 26 2.64 -5.93 -5.20
CA HIS A 26 1.95 -6.96 -5.97
C HIS A 26 0.43 -6.82 -5.83
N PHE A 27 -0.09 -6.66 -4.61
CA PHE A 27 -1.51 -6.39 -4.37
C PHE A 27 -2.00 -5.17 -5.14
N LEU A 28 -1.28 -4.04 -5.07
CA LEU A 28 -1.67 -2.82 -5.80
C LEU A 28 -1.79 -3.07 -7.31
N ARG A 29 -0.77 -3.70 -7.91
CA ARG A 29 -0.76 -4.02 -9.34
C ARG A 29 -1.90 -4.97 -9.74
N SER A 30 -2.17 -5.98 -8.92
CA SER A 30 -3.26 -6.95 -9.16
C SER A 30 -4.66 -6.36 -9.02
N ASN A 31 -4.80 -5.17 -8.42
CA ASN A 31 -6.06 -4.42 -8.37
C ASN A 31 -6.00 -3.13 -9.21
N GLU A 32 -5.09 -3.08 -10.20
CA GLU A 32 -4.98 -1.97 -11.16
C GLU A 32 -4.70 -0.60 -10.53
N ILE A 33 -4.04 -0.58 -9.36
CA ILE A 33 -3.66 0.65 -8.67
C ILE A 33 -2.26 1.07 -9.12
N ALA A 34 -2.17 2.30 -9.62
CA ALA A 34 -0.93 2.87 -10.14
C ALA A 34 0.13 3.07 -9.05
N ILE A 35 1.37 2.70 -9.38
CA ILE A 35 2.57 3.00 -8.59
C ILE A 35 3.55 3.70 -9.51
N GLU A 36 4.05 4.85 -9.08
CA GLU A 36 5.04 5.61 -9.83
C GLU A 36 6.43 5.44 -9.24
N LYS A 37 7.45 5.47 -10.10
CA LYS A 37 8.85 5.39 -9.66
C LYS A 37 9.46 6.79 -9.72
N ILE A 38 9.58 7.43 -8.55
CA ILE A 38 10.18 8.75 -8.39
C ILE A 38 11.50 8.57 -7.65
N ASN A 39 12.61 9.06 -8.22
CA ASN A 39 13.96 8.93 -7.66
C ASN A 39 14.32 7.48 -7.25
N GLY A 40 13.95 6.52 -8.08
CA GLY A 40 14.22 5.10 -7.85
C GLY A 40 13.34 4.42 -6.79
N LYS A 41 12.41 5.14 -6.15
CA LYS A 41 11.51 4.62 -5.11
C LYS A 41 10.06 4.57 -5.61
N ASN A 42 9.34 3.55 -5.18
CA ASN A 42 7.91 3.42 -5.43
C ASN A 42 7.13 4.46 -4.64
N HIS A 43 6.24 5.18 -5.31
CA HIS A 43 5.33 6.16 -4.76
C HIS A 43 3.89 5.83 -5.18
N ILE A 44 2.95 6.17 -4.32
CA ILE A 44 1.51 5.98 -4.54
C ILE A 44 0.79 7.29 -4.20
N ARG A 45 -0.25 7.63 -4.97
CA ARG A 45 -1.11 8.77 -4.63
C ARG A 45 -1.90 8.45 -3.35
N LYS A 46 -2.11 9.45 -2.49
CA LYS A 46 -2.89 9.27 -1.27
C LYS A 46 -4.29 8.70 -1.55
N GLU A 47 -4.98 9.21 -2.57
CA GLU A 47 -6.31 8.71 -2.97
C GLU A 47 -6.27 7.23 -3.38
N ASP A 48 -5.22 6.82 -4.09
CA ASP A 48 -5.04 5.44 -4.54
C ASP A 48 -4.65 4.51 -3.37
N LEU A 49 -3.97 5.03 -2.36
CA LEU A 49 -3.71 4.33 -1.10
C LEU A 49 -5.02 4.06 -0.33
N GLU A 50 -5.93 5.04 -0.28
CA GLU A 50 -7.25 4.88 0.34
C GLU A 50 -8.11 3.86 -0.43
N LYS A 51 -8.10 3.91 -1.78
CA LYS A 51 -8.75 2.89 -2.62
C LYS A 51 -8.19 1.49 -2.35
N ALA A 52 -6.87 1.35 -2.26
CA ALA A 52 -6.22 0.07 -1.95
C ALA A 52 -6.71 -0.50 -0.61
N TYR A 53 -6.84 0.37 0.40
CA TYR A 53 -7.34 -0.02 1.73
C TYR A 53 -8.80 -0.47 1.68
N LEU A 54 -9.66 0.26 0.96
CA LEU A 54 -11.06 -0.12 0.78
C LEU A 54 -11.21 -1.47 0.07
N ILE A 55 -10.45 -1.70 -1.00
CA ILE A 55 -10.45 -2.98 -1.72
C ILE A 55 -10.00 -4.10 -0.78
N TYR A 56 -8.91 -3.91 -0.04
CA TYR A 56 -8.43 -4.89 0.94
C TYR A 56 -9.50 -5.26 1.97
N LYS A 57 -10.17 -4.25 2.55
CA LYS A 57 -11.24 -4.45 3.55
C LYS A 57 -12.48 -5.13 2.96
N SER A 58 -12.74 -4.95 1.67
CA SER A 58 -13.90 -5.54 0.97
C SER A 58 -13.73 -7.03 0.65
N LYS A 59 -12.48 -7.52 0.58
CA LYS A 59 -12.22 -8.92 0.26
C LYS A 59 -12.57 -9.79 1.48
N PRO A 60 -13.29 -10.91 1.30
CA PRO A 60 -13.48 -11.85 2.40
C PRO A 60 -12.11 -12.39 2.80
N HIS A 61 -11.65 -12.04 4.00
CA HIS A 61 -10.42 -12.58 4.59
C HIS A 61 -10.61 -14.08 4.74
N ARG A 62 -10.19 -14.84 3.73
CA ARG A 62 -10.18 -16.30 3.83
C ARG A 62 -9.08 -16.62 4.82
N LYS A 63 -9.35 -17.46 5.82
CA LYS A 63 -8.32 -18.02 6.68
C LYS A 63 -7.45 -18.95 5.83
N ASN A 64 -6.58 -18.41 5.00
CA ASN A 64 -5.70 -19.19 4.15
C ASN A 64 -4.32 -19.26 4.83
N PHE A 65 -3.75 -20.46 4.83
CA PHE A 65 -2.50 -20.83 5.51
C PHE A 65 -1.23 -20.30 4.78
N PHE A 66 -1.37 -19.35 3.86
CA PHE A 66 -0.27 -18.87 3.03
C PHE A 66 0.42 -17.66 3.66
N ASN A 67 1.75 -17.69 3.67
CA ASN A 67 2.60 -16.66 4.26
C ASN A 67 2.37 -15.27 3.63
N GLU A 68 1.98 -15.23 2.35
CA GLU A 68 1.73 -13.98 1.60
C GLU A 68 0.51 -13.20 2.10
N GLU A 69 -0.59 -13.87 2.47
CA GLU A 69 -1.79 -13.17 2.96
C GLU A 69 -1.51 -12.48 4.30
N LYS A 70 -0.75 -13.14 5.17
CA LYS A 70 -0.27 -12.55 6.43
C LYS A 70 0.68 -11.38 6.20
N LEU A 71 1.50 -11.42 5.16
CA LEU A 71 2.38 -10.30 4.78
C LEU A 71 1.57 -9.12 4.24
N ILE A 72 0.51 -9.36 3.48
CA ILE A 72 -0.42 -8.33 2.99
C ILE A 72 -1.18 -7.71 4.16
N GLU A 73 -1.72 -8.51 5.07
CA GLU A 73 -2.41 -8.02 6.28
C GLU A 73 -1.51 -7.09 7.09
N ARG A 74 -0.30 -7.54 7.39
CA ARG A 74 0.71 -6.72 8.10
C ARG A 74 1.09 -5.46 7.32
N ALA A 75 1.13 -5.52 5.99
CA ALA A 75 1.37 -4.33 5.18
C ALA A 75 0.23 -3.32 5.33
N PHE A 76 -1.03 -3.78 5.38
CA PHE A 76 -2.18 -2.90 5.62
C PHE A 76 -2.29 -2.40 7.06
N GLU A 77 -1.76 -3.13 8.05
CA GLU A 77 -1.55 -2.58 9.40
C GLU A 77 -0.55 -1.40 9.39
N ASP A 78 0.54 -1.53 8.63
CA ASP A 78 1.53 -0.46 8.48
C ASP A 78 0.91 0.76 7.77
N VAL A 79 0.09 0.53 6.73
CA VAL A 79 -0.70 1.58 6.05
C VAL A 79 -1.66 2.28 7.03
N LEU A 80 -2.38 1.52 7.86
CA LEU A 80 -3.31 2.08 8.85
C LEU A 80 -2.60 2.94 9.90
N LYS A 81 -1.43 2.50 10.37
CA LYS A 81 -0.60 3.29 11.30
C LYS A 81 -0.15 4.59 10.64
N PHE A 82 0.27 4.52 9.38
CA PHE A 82 0.67 5.69 8.61
C PHE A 82 -0.48 6.69 8.43
N LEU A 83 -1.69 6.23 8.09
CA LEU A 83 -2.85 7.11 7.89
C LEU A 83 -3.39 7.74 9.18
N ARG A 84 -3.11 7.14 10.34
CA ARG A 84 -3.52 7.65 11.66
C ARG A 84 -2.51 8.63 12.28
N SER A 85 -1.28 8.68 11.75
CA SER A 85 -0.21 9.57 12.19
C SER A 85 -0.26 10.92 11.48
#